data_AF-A0A520Z7I1-F1
#
_entry.id   AF-A0A520Z7I1-F1
#
_cell.length_a   1.000
_cell.length_b   1.000
_cell.length_c   1.000
_cell.angle_alpha   90.00
_cell.angle_beta   90.00
_cell.angle_gamma   90.00
#
_symmetry.space_group_name_H-M   'P 1'
#
loop_
_entity.id
_entity.type
_entity.pdbx_description
1 polymer ?
#
loop_
_entity_poly.entity_id
_entity_poly.type
_entity_poly.pdbx_seq_one_letter_code
_entity_poly.pdbx_strand_id
1 'polypeptide(L)'
;MKLIVNLSLALVMTFSALKVYSQEKTDLEQINSQLWENFTKAFETLDHELFSSLHVEDFIRVSGDSKKIKNKAEYIAGYEKGWQDKRLTQTIS
;
A
#
# COMPACT_ATOMS: atom_id res chain seq x y z
N MET A 1 -33.26 -9.13 -34.55
CA MET A 1 -33.15 -9.96 -33.33
C MET A 1 -32.00 -10.95 -33.38
N LYS A 2 -31.93 -11.89 -34.33
CA LYS A 2 -30.81 -12.88 -34.44
C LYS A 2 -29.41 -12.26 -34.56
N LEU A 3 -29.24 -11.18 -35.33
CA LEU A 3 -27.96 -10.48 -35.49
C LEU A 3 -27.46 -9.87 -34.17
N ILE A 4 -28.36 -9.31 -33.37
CA ILE A 4 -28.04 -8.71 -32.06
C ILE A 4 -27.63 -9.80 -31.07
N VAL A 5 -28.36 -10.92 -31.04
CA VAL A 5 -28.02 -12.08 -30.19
C VAL A 5 -26.65 -12.65 -30.56
N ASN A 6 -26.35 -12.79 -31.85
CA ASN A 6 -25.05 -13.28 -32.32
C ASN A 6 -23.91 -12.31 -31.98
N LEU A 7 -24.15 -11.00 -32.08
CA LEU A 7 -23.17 -9.98 -31.71
C LEU A 7 -22.90 -9.95 -30.21
N SER A 8 -23.95 -10.06 -29.38
CA SER A 8 -23.82 -10.17 -27.92
C SER A 8 -23.07 -11.45 -27.52
N LEU A 9 -23.33 -12.57 -28.19
CA LEU A 9 -22.64 -13.83 -27.91
C LEU A 9 -21.16 -13.77 -28.29
N ALA A 10 -20.84 -13.15 -29.43
CA ALA A 10 -19.46 -12.92 -29.85
C ALA A 10 -18.71 -12.01 -28.86
N LEU A 11 -19.38 -10.99 -28.33
CA LEU A 11 -18.81 -10.09 -27.32
C LEU A 11 -18.53 -10.82 -25.99
N VAL A 12 -19.44 -11.67 -25.52
CA VAL A 12 -19.23 -12.46 -24.29
C VAL A 12 -18.05 -13.43 -24.45
N MET A 13 -17.89 -14.04 -25.63
CA MET A 13 -16.77 -14.94 -25.91
C MET A 13 -15.42 -14.23 -25.99
N THR A 14 -15.36 -12.99 -26.50
CA THR A 14 -14.12 -12.21 -26.53
C THR A 14 -13.69 -11.72 -25.14
N PHE A 15 -14.63 -11.39 -24.26
CA PHE A 15 -14.30 -11.01 -22.87
C PHE A 15 -13.82 -12.17 -22.00
N SER A 16 -14.27 -13.40 -22.27
CA SER A 16 -13.89 -14.59 -21.49
C SER A 16 -12.53 -15.20 -21.88
N ALA A 17 -11.92 -14.73 -22.98
CA ALA A 17 -10.56 -15.12 -23.39
C ALA A 17 -9.46 -14.26 -22.74
N LEU A 18 -9.82 -13.23 -21.97
CA LEU A 18 -8.85 -12.38 -21.28
C LEU A 18 -8.24 -13.15 -20.10
N LYS A 19 -6.93 -13.36 -20.14
CA LYS A 19 -6.19 -13.85 -18.97
C LYS A 19 -6.13 -12.73 -17.94
N VAL A 20 -6.71 -12.97 -16.77
CA VAL A 20 -6.57 -12.11 -15.60
C VAL A 20 -5.36 -12.61 -14.82
N TYR A 21 -4.46 -11.72 -14.48
CA TYR A 21 -3.30 -12.01 -13.64
C TYR A 21 -3.57 -11.48 -12.24
N SER A 22 -3.28 -12.29 -11.23
CA SER A 22 -3.22 -11.89 -9.83
C SER A 22 -1.79 -12.07 -9.34
N GLN A 23 -1.46 -11.40 -8.23
CA GLN A 23 -0.24 -11.69 -7.48
C GLN A 23 -0.28 -13.15 -7.01
N GLU A 24 0.85 -13.84 -7.09
CA GLU A 24 0.99 -15.19 -6.56
C GLU A 24 0.92 -15.15 -5.03
N LYS A 25 0.43 -16.24 -4.41
CA LYS A 25 0.35 -16.33 -2.95
C LYS A 25 1.71 -16.09 -2.29
N THR A 26 2.77 -16.63 -2.89
CA THR A 26 4.14 -16.50 -2.39
C THR A 26 4.61 -15.04 -2.40
N ASP A 27 4.24 -14.27 -3.42
CA ASP A 27 4.58 -12.83 -3.48
C ASP A 27 3.89 -12.07 -2.34
N LEU A 28 2.61 -12.39 -2.07
CA LEU A 28 1.85 -11.79 -0.97
C LEU A 28 2.46 -12.11 0.40
N GLU A 29 2.81 -13.37 0.64
CA GLU A 29 3.47 -13.81 1.87
C GLU A 29 4.84 -13.14 2.05
N GLN A 30 5.57 -12.97 0.97
CA GLN A 30 6.85 -12.28 0.98
C GLN A 30 6.69 -10.78 1.29
N ILE A 31 5.71 -10.10 0.69
CA ILE A 31 5.41 -8.70 0.99
C ILE A 31 5.02 -8.54 2.47
N ASN A 32 4.19 -9.45 3.00
CA ASN A 32 3.79 -9.41 4.40
C ASN A 32 4.98 -9.51 5.36
N SER A 33 5.84 -10.51 5.15
CA SER A 33 7.00 -10.73 6.01
C SER A 33 8.07 -9.65 5.86
N GLN A 34 8.33 -9.15 4.65
CA GLN A 34 9.41 -8.19 4.41
C GLN A 34 9.02 -6.76 4.75
N LEU A 35 7.77 -6.36 4.47
CA LEU A 35 7.30 -4.99 4.62
C LEU A 35 6.35 -4.82 5.80
N TRP A 36 5.23 -5.56 5.81
CA TRP A 36 4.13 -5.29 6.74
C TRP A 36 4.49 -5.62 8.19
N GLU A 37 5.17 -6.73 8.44
CA GLU A 37 5.61 -7.08 9.81
C GLU A 37 6.52 -6.00 10.41
N ASN A 38 7.52 -5.54 9.65
CA ASN A 38 8.44 -4.49 10.11
C ASN A 38 7.74 -3.13 10.24
N PHE A 39 6.80 -2.82 9.34
CA PHE A 39 6.01 -1.60 9.41
C PHE A 39 5.15 -1.58 10.68
N THR A 40 4.41 -2.66 10.95
CA THR A 40 3.59 -2.80 12.15
C THR A 40 4.44 -2.68 13.39
N LYS A 41 5.55 -3.42 13.45
CA LYS A 41 6.49 -3.34 14.57
C LYS A 41 6.96 -1.91 14.80
N ALA A 42 7.46 -1.23 13.76
CA ALA A 42 7.94 0.14 13.86
C ALA A 42 6.87 1.09 14.40
N PHE A 43 5.63 0.93 13.93
CA PHE A 43 4.49 1.75 14.33
C PHE A 43 4.07 1.53 15.78
N GLU A 44 4.00 0.27 16.21
CA GLU A 44 3.60 -0.12 17.57
C GLU A 44 4.69 0.21 18.61
N THR A 45 5.97 0.12 18.22
CA THR A 45 7.10 0.42 19.11
C THR A 45 7.63 1.85 18.97
N LEU A 46 7.00 2.67 18.13
CA LEU A 46 7.41 4.05 17.86
C LEU A 46 8.87 4.17 17.36
N ASP A 47 9.34 3.16 16.63
CA ASP A 47 10.71 3.06 16.10
C ASP A 47 10.81 3.78 14.73
N HIS A 48 11.14 5.07 14.78
CA HIS A 48 11.22 5.90 13.58
C HIS A 48 12.38 5.52 12.65
N GLU A 49 13.44 4.90 13.16
CA GLU A 49 14.58 4.45 12.33
C GLU A 49 14.16 3.25 11.48
N LEU A 50 13.53 2.24 12.11
CA LEU A 50 12.94 1.10 11.39
C LEU A 50 11.90 1.59 10.39
N PHE A 51 11.00 2.51 10.80
CA PHE A 51 9.99 3.08 9.91
C PHE A 51 10.62 3.79 8.69
N SER A 52 11.68 4.57 8.89
CA SER A 52 12.40 5.26 7.82
C SER A 52 13.10 4.31 6.84
N SER A 53 13.61 3.18 7.33
CA SER A 53 14.30 2.17 6.51
C SER A 53 13.38 1.50 5.48
N LEU A 54 12.08 1.39 5.78
CA LEU A 54 11.07 0.78 4.90
C LEU A 54 10.64 1.68 3.73
N HIS A 55 11.10 2.92 3.73
CA HIS A 55 10.65 3.96 2.81
C HIS A 55 11.77 4.36 1.84
N VAL A 56 11.48 4.31 0.54
CA VAL A 56 12.42 4.77 -0.50
C VAL A 56 12.45 6.31 -0.58
N GLU A 57 13.58 6.86 -1.02
CA GLU A 57 13.80 8.31 -1.10
C GLU A 57 12.88 8.98 -2.12
N ASP A 58 12.82 8.41 -3.32
CA ASP A 58 12.22 9.04 -4.50
C ASP A 58 10.68 8.98 -4.57
N PHE A 59 10.02 8.62 -3.46
CA PHE A 59 8.56 8.59 -3.40
C PHE A 59 7.97 9.93 -2.96
N ILE A 60 6.97 10.37 -3.71
CA ILE A 60 6.11 11.49 -3.32
C ILE A 60 5.03 10.96 -2.38
N ARG A 61 4.86 11.62 -1.23
CA ARG A 61 3.88 11.22 -0.21
C ARG A 61 2.80 12.27 -0.08
N VAL A 62 1.55 11.84 -0.21
CA VAL A 62 0.40 12.72 -0.05
C VAL A 62 -0.19 12.48 1.34
N SER A 63 -0.43 13.56 2.07
CA SER A 63 -1.03 13.50 3.40
C SER A 63 -2.46 12.99 3.32
N GLY A 64 -2.96 12.32 4.37
CA GLY A 64 -4.33 11.78 4.38
C GLY A 64 -5.44 12.84 4.24
N ASP A 65 -5.13 14.12 4.53
CA ASP A 65 -6.02 15.26 4.30
C ASP A 65 -5.88 15.88 2.89
N SER A 66 -5.00 15.33 2.04
CA SER A 66 -4.66 15.79 0.70
C SER A 66 -4.13 17.23 0.60
N LYS A 67 -3.76 17.87 1.72
CA LYS A 67 -3.33 19.28 1.73
C LYS A 67 -1.82 19.47 1.58
N LYS A 68 -1.03 18.42 1.77
CA LYS A 68 0.43 18.49 1.72
C LYS A 68 1.01 17.32 0.96
N ILE A 69 1.94 17.68 0.07
CA ILE A 69 2.87 16.76 -0.59
C ILE A 69 4.18 16.82 0.19
N LYS A 70 4.79 15.67 0.46
CA LYS A 70 6.01 15.53 1.25
C LYS A 70 7.02 14.65 0.55
N ASN A 71 8.30 15.01 0.66
CA ASN A 71 9.41 14.08 0.40
C ASN A 71 9.62 13.12 1.58
N LYS A 72 10.60 12.21 1.50
CA LYS A 72 10.88 11.26 2.59
C LYS A 72 11.25 11.96 3.88
N ALA A 73 12.21 12.89 3.85
CA ALA A 73 12.69 13.59 5.04
C ALA A 73 11.55 14.30 5.79
N GLU A 74 10.70 15.05 5.08
CA GLU A 74 9.55 15.75 5.66
C GLU A 74 8.49 14.80 6.23
N TYR A 75 8.33 13.63 5.61
CA TYR A 75 7.40 12.61 6.08
C TYR A 75 7.90 11.97 7.37
N ILE A 76 9.15 11.50 7.39
CA ILE A 76 9.76 10.81 8.54
C ILE A 76 9.92 11.77 9.73
N ALA A 77 10.34 13.01 9.52
CA ALA A 77 10.47 14.01 10.60
C ALA A 77 9.13 14.27 11.32
N GLY A 78 7.99 14.12 10.62
CA GLY A 78 6.67 14.20 11.22
C GLY A 78 6.41 13.09 12.24
N TYR A 79 6.81 11.86 11.90
CA TYR A 79 6.71 10.70 12.79
C TYR A 79 7.71 10.80 13.94
N GLU A 80 8.98 11.11 13.66
CA GLU A 80 10.00 11.31 14.70
C GLU A 80 9.53 12.32 15.75
N LYS A 81 8.97 13.46 15.33
CA LYS A 81 8.42 14.46 16.24
C LYS A 81 7.19 13.97 16.99
N GLY A 82 6.27 13.29 16.30
CA GLY A 82 5.03 12.80 16.88
C GLY A 82 5.26 11.71 17.93
N TRP A 83 6.16 10.78 17.63
CA TRP A 83 6.44 9.57 18.40
C TRP A 83 7.26 9.78 19.67
N GLN A 84 7.61 11.02 20.00
CA GLN A 84 8.25 11.37 21.26
C GLN A 84 7.27 11.43 22.46
N ASP A 85 5.95 11.44 22.22
CA ASP A 85 4.97 11.45 23.31
C ASP A 85 4.82 10.05 23.93
N LYS A 86 5.27 9.90 25.19
CA LYS A 86 5.25 8.65 25.96
C LYS A 86 3.87 8.09 26.26
N ARG A 87 2.80 8.84 25.97
CA ARG A 87 1.40 8.41 26.15
C ARG A 87 0.80 7.83 24.87
N LEU A 88 1.53 7.88 23.76
CA LEU A 88 1.07 7.30 22.51
C LEU A 88 1.02 5.78 22.64
N THR A 89 -0.18 5.26 22.43
CA THR A 89 -0.40 3.85 22.12
C THR A 89 -0.84 3.77 20.67
N GLN A 90 -0.08 3.03 19.87
CA GLN A 90 -0.36 2.81 18.46
C GLN A 90 -0.57 1.33 18.22
N THR A 91 -1.57 0.99 17.42
CA THR A 91 -1.82 -0.35 16.90
C THR A 91 -2.30 -0.18 15.48
N ILE A 92 -1.89 -1.07 14.58
CA ILE A 92 -2.51 -1.15 13.26
C ILE A 92 -3.79 -1.98 13.43
N SER A 93 -4.93 -1.44 12.99
CA SER A 93 -6.25 -2.06 13.10
C SER A 93 -6.43 -3.23 12.14
#